data_AF-A0A420S9D6-F1
#
_entry.id   AF-A0A420S9D6-F1
#
_cell.length_a   1.000
_cell.length_b   1.000
_cell.length_c   1.000
_cell.angle_alpha   90.00
_cell.angle_beta   90.00
_cell.angle_gamma   90.00
#
_symmetry.space_group_name_H-M   'P 1'
#
loop_
_entity.id
_entity.type
_entity.pdbx_description
1 polymer ?
#
loop_
_entity_poly.entity_id
_entity_poly.type
_entity_poly.pdbx_seq_one_letter_code
_entity_poly.pdbx_strand_id
1 'polypeptide(L)'
;MVPDPVLPIDKFNVATFTYKEIEGQPILLDLVVPKSPQPGECPVLIRFHGGFLVYGSRDNLQLTPPRILEYALENNAILVSCDYRLIPESNGIEILEDIESVWSWVQSSLNEAIGTMTTGKSRADLGRVLLAGESAGELILFIEARNTMLTMI
;
A
#
# COMPACT_ATOMS: atom_id res chain seq x y z
N MET A 1 3.41 -31.40 -3.50
CA MET A 1 4.01 -30.09 -3.18
C MET A 1 3.55 -29.15 -4.28
N VAL A 2 2.63 -28.24 -3.98
CA VAL A 2 2.25 -27.18 -4.93
C VAL A 2 3.44 -26.21 -4.96
N PRO A 3 3.95 -25.81 -6.13
CA PRO A 3 5.01 -24.80 -6.18
C PRO A 3 4.52 -23.53 -5.48
N ASP A 4 5.41 -22.86 -4.75
CA ASP A 4 5.07 -21.54 -4.21
C ASP A 4 4.64 -20.65 -5.38
N PRO A 5 3.52 -19.94 -5.26
CA PRO A 5 3.03 -19.10 -6.34
C PRO A 5 4.08 -18.02 -6.65
N VAL A 6 4.51 -17.97 -7.91
CA VAL A 6 5.48 -16.97 -8.37
C VAL A 6 4.77 -15.62 -8.44
N LEU A 7 5.23 -14.65 -7.65
CA LEU A 7 4.68 -13.30 -7.65
C LEU A 7 5.04 -12.58 -8.96
N PRO A 8 4.08 -11.94 -9.66
CA PRO A 8 4.34 -11.25 -10.93
C PRO A 8 4.98 -9.87 -10.73
N ILE A 9 5.88 -9.72 -9.75
CA ILE A 9 6.48 -8.44 -9.37
C ILE A 9 7.32 -7.83 -10.50
N ASP A 10 7.88 -8.69 -11.36
CA ASP A 10 8.64 -8.32 -12.55
C ASP A 10 7.81 -7.55 -13.59
N LYS A 11 6.48 -7.61 -13.51
CA LYS A 11 5.55 -6.86 -14.37
C LYS A 11 5.32 -5.42 -13.91
N PHE A 12 5.93 -5.01 -12.80
CA PHE A 12 5.75 -3.69 -12.21
C PHE A 12 7.04 -2.88 -12.21
N ASN A 13 6.87 -1.57 -12.21
CA ASN A 13 7.87 -0.61 -11.77
C ASN A 13 7.59 -0.30 -10.30
N VAL A 14 8.63 -0.26 -9.48
CA VAL A 14 8.52 0.02 -8.04
C VAL A 14 9.36 1.25 -7.72
N ALA A 15 8.80 2.17 -6.93
CA ALA A 15 9.52 3.30 -6.37
C ALA A 15 9.14 3.49 -4.90
N THR A 16 10.14 3.76 -4.06
CA THR A 16 9.96 3.96 -2.63
C THR A 16 9.83 5.44 -2.30
N PHE A 17 8.92 5.77 -1.39
CA PHE A 17 8.68 7.12 -0.91
C PHE A 17 8.63 7.15 0.62
N THR A 18 9.13 8.23 1.20
CA THR A 18 8.89 8.55 2.61
C THR A 18 7.53 9.22 2.73
N TYR A 19 6.64 8.67 3.55
CA TYR A 19 5.33 9.30 3.81
C TYR A 19 5.26 9.97 5.19
N LYS A 20 6.12 9.55 6.12
CA LYS A 20 6.23 10.08 7.48
C LYS A 20 7.67 9.98 7.95
N GLU A 21 8.09 10.88 8.83
CA GLU A 21 9.39 10.82 9.49
C GLU A 21 9.18 10.99 11.00
N ILE A 22 9.77 10.11 11.80
CA ILE A 22 9.72 10.15 13.26
C ILE A 22 11.15 10.18 13.76
N GLU A 23 11.54 11.26 14.44
CA GLU A 23 12.89 11.42 15.02
C GLU A 23 14.03 11.18 14.00
N GLY A 24 13.84 11.62 12.74
CA GLY A 24 14.82 11.41 11.67
C GLY A 24 14.80 10.02 11.04
N GLN A 25 13.89 9.13 11.47
CA GLN A 25 13.68 7.82 10.85
C GLN A 25 12.50 7.89 9.88
N PRO A 26 12.72 7.62 8.58
CA PRO A 26 11.64 7.62 7.60
C PRO A 26 10.80 6.36 7.74
N ILE A 27 9.48 6.51 7.62
CA ILE A 27 8.54 5.42 7.42
C ILE A 27 8.09 5.48 5.97
N LEU A 28 8.17 4.33 5.30
CA LEU A 28 8.22 4.24 3.86
C LEU A 28 6.99 3.56 3.30
N LEU A 29 6.70 3.86 2.04
CA LEU A 29 5.78 3.09 1.22
C LEU A 29 6.40 2.84 -0.15
N ASP A 30 5.97 1.77 -0.79
CA ASP A 30 6.35 1.42 -2.15
C ASP A 30 5.16 1.62 -3.07
N LEU A 31 5.37 2.42 -4.11
CA LEU A 31 4.44 2.58 -5.21
C LEU A 31 4.76 1.55 -6.29
N VAL A 32 3.83 0.64 -6.52
CA VAL A 32 3.95 -0.50 -7.43
C VAL A 32 3.00 -0.27 -8.60
N VAL A 33 3.57 0.13 -9.73
CA VAL A 33 2.84 0.56 -10.94
C VAL A 33 3.05 -0.46 -12.07
N PRO A 34 2.00 -0.95 -12.75
CA PRO A 34 2.18 -1.82 -13.91
C PRO A 34 3.14 -1.20 -14.94
N LYS A 35 4.03 -1.99 -15.57
CA LYS A 35 4.99 -1.49 -16.57
C LYS A 35 4.35 -0.90 -17.83
N SER A 36 3.10 -1.26 -18.10
CA SER A 36 2.33 -0.77 -19.25
C SER A 36 0.92 -0.40 -18.79
N PRO A 37 0.79 0.67 -17.98
CA PRO A 37 -0.52 1.07 -17.48
C PRO A 37 -1.34 1.67 -18.62
N GLN A 38 -2.63 1.39 -18.65
CA GLN A 38 -3.55 2.10 -19.53
C GLN A 38 -3.60 3.57 -19.07
N PRO A 39 -3.47 4.55 -19.99
CA PRO A 39 -3.53 5.97 -19.62
C PRO A 39 -4.86 6.35 -18.97
N GLY A 40 -4.84 7.30 -18.05
CA GLY A 40 -6.03 7.84 -17.39
C GLY A 40 -6.06 7.64 -15.87
N GLU A 41 -7.27 7.48 -15.34
CA GLU A 41 -7.52 7.31 -13.90
C GLU A 41 -7.39 5.86 -13.47
N CYS A 42 -6.42 5.60 -12.60
CA CYS A 42 -6.11 4.28 -12.09
C CYS A 42 -6.67 4.10 -10.67
N PRO A 43 -7.43 3.03 -10.39
CA PRO A 43 -7.79 2.66 -9.03
C PRO A 43 -6.56 2.53 -8.14
N VAL A 44 -6.74 2.79 -6.84
CA VAL A 44 -5.67 2.70 -5.85
C VAL A 44 -5.93 1.51 -4.91
N LEU A 45 -4.95 0.64 -4.78
CA LEU A 45 -4.93 -0.46 -3.82
C LEU A 45 -3.94 -0.08 -2.72
N ILE A 46 -4.38 0.09 -1.49
CA ILE A 46 -3.48 0.36 -0.36
C ILE A 46 -3.35 -0.91 0.45
N ARG A 47 -2.11 -1.37 0.66
CA ARG A 47 -1.81 -2.62 1.35
C ARG A 47 -1.04 -2.37 2.64
N PHE A 48 -1.52 -2.96 3.73
CA PHE A 48 -0.80 -3.05 5.00
C PHE A 48 -0.40 -4.50 5.28
N HIS A 49 0.90 -4.76 5.40
CA HIS A 49 1.41 -6.12 5.56
C HIS A 49 0.94 -6.77 6.88
N GLY A 50 0.94 -8.11 6.91
CA GLY A 50 0.75 -8.88 8.14
C GLY A 50 2.01 -9.02 9.00
N GLY A 51 2.02 -9.99 9.92
CA GLY A 51 3.17 -10.24 10.80
C GLY A 51 2.96 -9.87 12.27
N PHE A 52 1.72 -10.00 12.76
CA PHE A 52 1.36 -9.82 14.17
C PHE A 52 1.77 -8.47 14.78
N LEU A 53 1.91 -7.43 13.95
CA LEU A 53 2.39 -6.08 14.32
C LEU A 53 3.85 -6.03 14.82
N VAL A 54 4.54 -7.16 14.87
CA VAL A 54 5.94 -7.27 15.35
C VAL A 54 6.93 -7.55 14.21
N TYR A 55 6.43 -7.82 13.01
CA TYR A 55 7.20 -8.27 11.88
C TYR A 55 6.55 -7.84 10.56
N GLY A 56 7.36 -7.76 9.52
CA GLY A 56 6.94 -7.47 8.16
C GLY A 56 7.43 -6.11 7.68
N SER A 57 7.24 -5.88 6.39
CA SER A 57 7.57 -4.63 5.70
C SER A 57 6.81 -4.57 4.39
N ARG A 58 6.75 -3.38 3.80
CA ARG A 58 6.12 -3.09 2.51
C ARG A 58 6.66 -3.94 1.35
N ASP A 59 7.93 -4.35 1.42
CA ASP A 59 8.65 -5.12 0.40
C ASP A 59 8.72 -6.62 0.73
N ASN A 60 8.10 -7.06 1.84
CA ASN A 60 8.11 -8.46 2.23
C ASN A 60 7.22 -9.31 1.31
N LEU A 61 7.84 -9.86 0.26
CA LEU A 61 7.18 -10.69 -0.73
C LEU A 61 6.54 -11.96 -0.14
N GLN A 62 7.08 -12.54 0.93
CA GLN A 62 6.50 -13.74 1.54
C GLN A 62 5.15 -13.47 2.21
N LEU A 63 4.96 -12.25 2.71
CA LEU A 63 3.70 -11.80 3.29
C LEU A 63 2.73 -11.24 2.25
N THR A 64 3.16 -11.07 0.99
CA THR A 64 2.34 -10.49 -0.09
C THR A 64 1.55 -11.59 -0.80
N PRO A 65 0.22 -11.59 -0.73
CA PRO A 65 -0.59 -12.55 -1.46
C PRO A 65 -0.45 -12.32 -2.98
N PRO A 66 -0.15 -13.35 -3.79
CA PRO A 66 -0.06 -13.20 -5.26
C PRO A 66 -1.28 -12.52 -5.89
N ARG A 67 -2.47 -12.81 -5.34
CA ARG A 67 -3.73 -12.28 -5.83
C ARG A 67 -3.80 -10.75 -5.83
N ILE A 68 -3.14 -10.06 -4.89
CA ILE A 68 -3.18 -8.59 -4.86
C ILE A 68 -2.46 -7.98 -6.07
N LEU A 69 -1.34 -8.57 -6.48
CA LEU A 69 -0.58 -8.16 -7.66
C LEU A 69 -1.32 -8.54 -8.94
N GLU A 70 -1.89 -9.75 -9.01
CA GLU A 70 -2.73 -10.16 -10.13
C GLU A 70 -3.92 -9.21 -10.32
N TYR A 71 -4.62 -8.89 -9.23
CA TYR A 71 -5.75 -7.96 -9.24
C TYR A 71 -5.32 -6.56 -9.69
N ALA A 72 -4.14 -6.09 -9.27
CA ALA A 72 -3.59 -4.81 -9.73
C ALA A 72 -3.37 -4.80 -11.26
N LEU A 73 -2.83 -5.89 -11.83
CA LEU A 73 -2.67 -6.04 -13.28
C LEU A 73 -4.02 -6.12 -14.02
N GLU A 74 -4.95 -6.92 -13.51
CA GLU A 74 -6.28 -7.13 -14.11
C GLU A 74 -7.10 -5.84 -14.20
N ASN A 75 -6.95 -4.95 -13.21
CA ASN A 75 -7.77 -3.75 -13.06
C ASN A 75 -7.03 -2.44 -13.40
N ASN A 76 -5.82 -2.53 -13.95
CA ASN A 76 -4.97 -1.35 -14.19
C ASN A 76 -4.83 -0.47 -12.92
N ALA A 77 -4.73 -1.12 -11.77
CA ALA A 77 -4.69 -0.46 -10.47
C ALA A 77 -3.25 -0.29 -10.00
N ILE A 78 -3.05 0.72 -9.18
CA ILE A 78 -1.78 1.09 -8.61
C ILE A 78 -1.76 0.61 -7.17
N LEU A 79 -0.76 -0.18 -6.81
CA LEU A 79 -0.59 -0.70 -5.47
C LEU A 79 0.34 0.21 -4.67
N VAL A 80 -0.10 0.59 -3.48
CA VAL A 80 0.65 1.34 -2.47
C VAL A 80 0.87 0.37 -1.31
N SER A 81 2.07 -0.19 -1.20
CA SER A 81 2.43 -1.10 -0.10
C SER A 81 3.10 -0.29 1.01
N CYS A 82 2.56 -0.34 2.22
CA CYS A 82 2.93 0.58 3.30
C CYS A 82 3.67 -0.13 4.43
N ASP A 83 4.75 0.48 4.92
CA ASP A 83 5.24 0.21 6.27
C ASP A 83 4.34 0.89 7.30
N TYR A 84 4.43 0.42 8.53
CA TYR A 84 3.91 1.07 9.73
C TYR A 84 4.84 0.68 10.90
N ARG A 85 4.85 1.47 11.98
CA ARG A 85 5.71 1.13 13.13
C ARG A 85 5.34 -0.24 13.72
N LEU A 86 6.33 -0.97 14.19
CA LEU A 86 6.13 -2.28 14.80
C LEU A 86 6.14 -2.18 16.32
N ILE A 87 5.44 -3.11 16.98
CA ILE A 87 5.59 -3.34 18.42
C ILE A 87 6.79 -4.28 18.65
N PRO A 88 7.52 -4.13 19.78
CA PRO A 88 7.22 -3.27 20.93
C PRO A 88 7.79 -1.84 20.86
N GLU A 89 8.50 -1.46 19.80
CA GLU A 89 9.12 -0.14 19.67
C GLU A 89 8.10 1.00 19.55
N SER A 90 6.88 0.68 19.12
CA SER A 90 5.71 1.56 19.11
C SER A 90 4.53 0.92 19.85
N ASN A 91 3.36 1.57 19.80
CA ASN A 91 2.11 1.05 20.33
C ASN A 91 0.94 1.11 19.31
N GLY A 92 -0.20 0.52 19.66
CA GLY A 92 -1.34 0.43 18.74
C GLY A 92 -1.91 1.79 18.28
N ILE A 93 -1.84 2.84 19.11
CA ILE A 93 -2.31 4.19 18.73
C ILE A 93 -1.37 4.77 17.67
N GLU A 94 -0.08 4.62 17.89
CA GLU A 94 0.96 5.05 16.97
C GLU A 94 0.87 4.37 15.60
N ILE A 95 0.49 3.09 15.58
CA ILE A 95 0.22 2.36 14.34
C ILE A 95 -0.98 2.97 13.60
N LEU A 96 -2.06 3.31 14.32
CA LEU A 96 -3.22 3.96 13.70
C LEU A 96 -2.87 5.33 13.10
N GLU A 97 -2.09 6.13 13.82
CA GLU A 97 -1.57 7.41 13.30
C GLU A 97 -0.73 7.24 12.02
N ASP A 98 -0.01 6.13 11.88
CA ASP A 98 0.78 5.84 10.69
C ASP A 98 -0.12 5.58 9.48
N ILE A 99 -1.26 4.91 9.66
CA ILE A 99 -2.25 4.67 8.59
C ILE A 99 -2.91 5.97 8.15
N GLU A 100 -3.30 6.82 9.11
CA GLU A 100 -3.85 8.14 8.82
C GLU A 100 -2.84 8.99 8.03
N SER A 101 -1.55 8.86 8.38
CA SER A 101 -0.46 9.54 7.66
C SER A 101 -0.27 8.97 6.25
N VAL A 102 -0.38 7.65 6.06
CA VAL A 102 -0.41 7.02 4.72
C VAL A 102 -1.57 7.59 3.91
N TRP A 103 -2.77 7.66 4.47
CA TRP A 103 -3.93 8.19 3.77
C TRP A 103 -3.74 9.67 3.39
N SER A 104 -3.21 10.47 4.30
CA SER A 104 -2.87 11.89 4.04
C SER A 104 -1.85 12.03 2.90
N TRP A 105 -0.86 11.15 2.84
CA TRP A 105 0.11 11.10 1.74
C TRP A 105 -0.54 10.67 0.43
N VAL A 106 -1.44 9.69 0.46
CA VAL A 106 -2.20 9.24 -0.72
C VAL A 106 -3.04 10.37 -1.31
N GLN A 107 -3.67 11.18 -0.46
CA GLN A 107 -4.48 12.31 -0.91
C GLN A 107 -3.66 13.45 -1.50
N SER A 108 -2.46 13.70 -0.96
CA SER A 108 -1.67 14.90 -1.28
C SER A 108 -0.55 14.67 -2.29
N SER A 109 0.09 13.50 -2.30
CA SER A 109 1.36 13.26 -3.01
C SER A 109 1.28 12.14 -4.05
N LEU A 110 0.36 11.18 -3.91
CA LEU A 110 0.30 10.00 -4.79
C LEU A 110 0.15 10.36 -6.27
N ASN A 111 -0.68 11.36 -6.58
CA ASN A 111 -0.94 11.73 -7.97
C ASN A 111 0.34 12.22 -8.68
N GLU A 112 1.16 13.02 -8.00
CA GLU A 112 2.44 13.50 -8.52
C GLU A 112 3.45 12.35 -8.70
N ALA A 113 3.50 11.43 -7.73
CA ALA A 113 4.35 10.24 -7.79
C ALA A 113 4.01 9.35 -8.99
N ILE A 114 2.72 9.08 -9.22
CA ILE A 114 2.24 8.32 -10.39
C ILE A 114 2.55 9.06 -11.69
N GLY A 115 2.31 10.37 -11.72
CA GLY A 115 2.63 11.20 -12.87
C GLY A 115 4.12 11.08 -13.26
N THR A 116 5.01 11.09 -12.27
CA THR A 116 6.45 10.90 -12.48
C THR A 116 6.75 9.52 -13.06
N MET A 117 6.21 8.45 -12.46
CA MET A 117 6.48 7.07 -12.90
C MET A 117 5.87 6.72 -14.25
N THR A 118 4.79 7.39 -14.65
CA THR A 118 4.05 7.10 -15.89
C THR A 118 4.24 8.14 -16.99
N THR A 119 5.18 9.08 -16.79
CA THR A 119 5.42 10.20 -17.73
C THR A 119 4.14 11.01 -17.99
N GLY A 120 3.36 11.27 -16.94
CA GLY A 120 2.13 12.05 -16.96
C GLY A 120 0.93 11.37 -17.61
N LYS A 121 1.04 10.08 -17.99
CA LYS A 121 -0.03 9.36 -18.68
C LYS A 121 -1.14 8.87 -17.75
N SER A 122 -0.84 8.71 -16.46
CA SER A 122 -1.78 8.17 -15.48
C SER A 122 -1.86 9.05 -14.25
N ARG A 123 -2.99 8.97 -13.55
CA ARG A 123 -3.26 9.64 -12.28
C ARG A 123 -4.02 8.72 -11.34
N ALA A 124 -3.95 8.99 -10.04
CA ALA A 124 -4.75 8.27 -9.05
C ALA A 124 -6.24 8.58 -9.20
N ASP A 125 -7.08 7.55 -9.05
CA ASP A 125 -8.52 7.65 -8.86
C ASP A 125 -8.85 7.43 -7.39
N LEU A 126 -8.98 8.53 -6.65
CA LEU A 126 -9.33 8.47 -5.22
C LEU A 126 -10.83 8.19 -4.98
N GLY A 127 -11.65 8.11 -6.03
CA GLY A 127 -13.01 7.59 -5.96
C GLY A 127 -13.08 6.06 -6.00
N ARG A 128 -11.99 5.39 -6.39
CA ARG A 128 -11.86 3.92 -6.46
C ARG A 128 -10.64 3.46 -5.67
N VAL A 129 -10.76 3.51 -4.35
CA VAL A 129 -9.74 3.04 -3.41
C VAL A 129 -10.18 1.74 -2.75
N LEU A 130 -9.31 0.74 -2.75
CA LEU A 130 -9.49 -0.50 -1.99
C LEU A 130 -8.37 -0.60 -0.94
N LEU A 131 -8.75 -0.84 0.31
CA LEU A 131 -7.84 -1.14 1.40
C LEU A 131 -7.70 -2.66 1.55
N ALA A 132 -6.47 -3.13 1.60
CA ALA A 132 -6.14 -4.53 1.81
C ALA A 132 -5.17 -4.66 2.98
N GLY A 133 -5.36 -5.70 3.78
CA GLY A 133 -4.40 -6.07 4.81
C GLY A 133 -4.28 -7.58 4.87
N GLU A 134 -3.22 -8.08 5.47
CA GLU A 134 -3.11 -9.51 5.79
C GLU A 134 -3.01 -9.70 7.30
N SER A 135 -3.87 -10.52 7.92
CA SER A 135 -3.81 -10.84 9.35
C SER A 135 -3.78 -9.58 10.25
N ALA A 136 -2.61 -9.20 10.78
CA ALA A 136 -2.45 -7.97 11.55
C ALA A 136 -2.82 -6.72 10.76
N GLY A 137 -2.55 -6.68 9.45
CA GLY A 137 -2.98 -5.60 8.58
C GLY A 137 -4.51 -5.53 8.45
N GLU A 138 -5.21 -6.65 8.42
CA GLU A 138 -6.69 -6.67 8.42
C GLU A 138 -7.26 -6.16 9.75
N LEU A 139 -6.65 -6.57 10.88
CA LEU A 139 -7.03 -6.09 12.20
C LEU A 139 -6.88 -4.58 12.31
N ILE A 140 -5.77 -4.04 11.82
CA ILE A 140 -5.48 -2.62 11.76
C ILE A 140 -6.60 -1.89 10.99
N LEU A 141 -6.91 -2.33 9.77
CA LEU A 141 -7.94 -1.73 8.93
C LEU A 141 -9.33 -1.80 9.57
N PHE A 142 -9.65 -2.91 10.21
CA PHE A 142 -10.92 -3.08 10.91
C PHE A 142 -11.09 -2.09 12.06
N ILE A 143 -10.02 -1.81 12.82
CA ILE A 143 -10.06 -0.81 13.91
C ILE A 143 -10.22 0.60 13.32
N GLU A 144 -9.47 0.91 12.27
CA GLU A 144 -9.50 2.22 11.62
C GLU A 144 -10.87 2.54 10.99
N ALA A 145 -11.48 1.57 10.29
CA ALA A 145 -12.81 1.73 9.69
C ALA A 145 -13.92 1.95 10.74
N ARG A 146 -13.69 1.60 12.01
CA ARG A 146 -14.61 1.93 13.11
C ARG A 146 -14.42 3.35 13.64
N ASN A 147 -13.23 3.93 13.47
CA ASN A 147 -12.89 5.27 13.93
C ASN A 147 -13.14 6.33 12.84
N THR A 148 -13.08 5.93 11.57
CA THR A 148 -13.13 6.83 10.42
C THR A 148 -14.17 6.34 9.43
N MET A 149 -14.97 7.25 8.85
CA MET A 149 -16.05 6.95 7.89
C MET A 149 -15.46 6.56 6.50
N LEU A 150 -14.60 5.56 6.47
CA LEU A 150 -14.00 4.99 5.27
C LEU A 150 -14.85 3.78 4.85
N THR A 151 -15.58 3.94 3.75
CA THR A 151 -16.34 2.85 3.14
C THR A 151 -15.37 1.80 2.61
N MET A 152 -15.25 0.68 3.30
CA MET A 152 -14.70 -0.55 2.74
C MET A 152 -15.75 -1.12 1.78
N ILE A 153 -15.46 -1.14 0.48
CA ILE A 153 -16.25 -1.86 -0.55
C ILE A 153 -15.57 -3.17 -0.91
#